data_AF-A0A3M1MXK9-F1
#
_entry.id   AF-A0A3M1MXK9-F1
#
_cell.length_a   1.000
_cell.length_b   1.000
_cell.length_c   1.000
_cell.angle_alpha   90.00
_cell.angle_beta   90.00
_cell.angle_gamma   90.00
#
_symmetry.space_group_name_H-M   'P 1'
#
loop_
_entity.id
_entity.type
_entity.pdbx_description
1 polymer ?
#
loop_
_entity_poly.entity_id
_entity_poly.type
_entity_poly.pdbx_seq_one_letter_code
_entity_poly.pdbx_strand_id
1 'polypeptide(L)'
;MSNLSEETVFGTEDILALEVAVPDGHRHLRARLTLADGRTLVFQEATLAALARAWVTVKSDPLRGSVRLVGRQVEAPELKQGYARWQLLPEE
;
A
#
# COMPACT_ATOMS: atom_id res chain seq x y z
N MET A 1 -22.23 -15.14 3.21
CA MET A 1 -21.13 -15.91 2.59
C MET A 1 -19.88 -15.58 3.37
N SER A 2 -19.35 -16.53 4.16
CA SER A 2 -18.12 -16.31 4.93
C SER A 2 -16.93 -16.32 3.96
N ASN A 3 -16.49 -15.14 3.52
CA ASN A 3 -15.17 -15.03 2.92
C ASN A 3 -14.15 -15.10 4.07
N LEU A 4 -13.73 -16.31 4.42
CA LEU A 4 -12.47 -16.49 5.12
C LEU A 4 -11.39 -16.02 4.14
N SER A 5 -10.78 -14.86 4.42
CA SER A 5 -9.66 -14.38 3.62
C SER A 5 -8.47 -15.30 3.86
N GLU A 6 -8.05 -16.03 2.83
CA GLU A 6 -6.76 -16.74 2.88
C GLU A 6 -5.64 -15.70 2.92
N GLU A 7 -4.88 -15.70 4.02
CA GLU A 7 -3.69 -14.87 4.15
C GLU A 7 -2.55 -15.48 3.33
N THR A 8 -1.94 -14.66 2.46
CA THR A 8 -0.73 -15.05 1.74
C THR A 8 0.45 -14.25 2.27
N VAL A 9 1.49 -14.94 2.73
CA VAL A 9 2.76 -14.34 3.13
C VAL A 9 3.76 -14.55 2.01
N PHE A 10 4.42 -13.48 1.57
CA PHE A 10 5.51 -13.53 0.60
C PHE A 10 6.85 -13.34 1.31
N GLY A 11 7.72 -14.35 1.23
CA GLY A 11 9.13 -14.23 1.58
C GLY A 11 9.87 -13.35 0.58
N THR A 12 11.09 -12.94 0.91
CA THR A 12 11.92 -12.15 -0.03
C THR A 12 12.33 -13.01 -1.23
N GLU A 13 12.55 -14.31 -1.00
CA GLU A 13 12.82 -15.34 -2.00
C GLU A 13 11.67 -15.55 -3.00
N ASP A 14 10.44 -15.17 -2.64
CA ASP A 14 9.29 -15.25 -3.53
C ASP A 14 9.25 -14.07 -4.51
N ILE A 15 10.07 -13.03 -4.30
CA ILE A 15 10.12 -11.82 -5.12
C ILE A 15 11.30 -11.90 -6.08
N LEU A 16 11.02 -12.14 -7.37
CA LEU A 16 12.06 -12.16 -8.41
C LEU A 16 12.57 -10.76 -8.76
N ALA A 17 11.68 -9.77 -8.74
CA ALA A 17 12.02 -8.39 -9.02
C ALA A 17 11.05 -7.42 -8.34
N LEU A 18 11.57 -6.27 -7.93
CA LEU A 18 10.79 -5.11 -7.48
C LEU A 18 11.25 -3.89 -8.26
N GLU A 19 10.33 -3.24 -8.95
CA GLU A 19 10.57 -2.03 -9.72
C GLU A 19 9.67 -0.90 -9.22
N VAL A 20 10.24 0.28 -8.98
CA VAL A 20 9.49 1.50 -8.65
C VAL A 20 9.81 2.56 -9.67
N ALA A 21 8.81 2.96 -10.45
CA ALA A 21 8.98 3.94 -11.52
C ALA A 21 7.68 4.73 -11.75
N VAL A 22 7.78 5.86 -12.44
CA VAL A 22 6.61 6.52 -13.04
C VAL A 22 6.45 5.95 -14.45
N PRO A 23 5.39 5.18 -14.75
CA PRO A 23 5.20 4.64 -16.08
C PRO A 23 4.99 5.75 -17.12
N ASP A 24 5.30 5.47 -18.38
CA ASP A 24 5.07 6.42 -19.47
C ASP A 24 3.62 6.91 -19.50
N GLY A 25 3.43 8.23 -19.64
CA GLY A 25 2.12 8.88 -19.64
C GLY A 25 1.45 8.99 -18.27
N HIS A 26 2.10 8.58 -17.18
CA HIS A 26 1.57 8.69 -15.82
C HIS A 26 2.27 9.78 -15.03
N ARG A 27 1.58 10.32 -14.01
CA ARG A 27 2.14 11.35 -13.11
C ARG A 27 2.64 10.79 -11.77
N HIS A 28 2.31 9.53 -11.48
CA HIS A 28 2.45 8.94 -10.16
C HIS A 28 3.24 7.64 -10.23
N LEU A 29 3.98 7.36 -9.16
CA LEU A 29 4.75 6.14 -9.02
C LEU A 29 3.86 4.90 -9.07
N ARG A 30 4.45 3.81 -9.53
CA ARG A 30 3.95 2.45 -9.40
C ARG A 30 5.07 1.58 -8.84
N ALA A 31 4.71 0.64 -7.96
CA ALA A 31 5.60 -0.46 -7.62
C ALA A 31 5.09 -1.73 -8.30
N ARG A 32 5.97 -2.41 -9.01
CA ARG A 32 5.70 -3.69 -9.65
C ARG A 32 6.55 -4.76 -8.98
N LEU A 33 5.92 -5.79 -8.42
CA LEU A 33 6.58 -6.96 -7.86
C LEU A 33 6.31 -8.14 -8.77
N THR A 34 7.36 -8.77 -9.29
CA THR A 34 7.27 -10.02 -10.04
C THR A 34 7.55 -11.18 -9.10
N LEU A 35 6.60 -12.11 -9.00
CA LEU A 35 6.64 -13.24 -8.08
C LEU A 35 7.23 -14.49 -8.75
N ALA A 36 7.84 -15.37 -7.95
CA ALA A 36 8.46 -16.61 -8.42
C ALA A 36 7.46 -17.58 -9.09
N ASP A 37 6.19 -17.50 -8.73
CA ASP A 37 5.09 -18.28 -9.32
C ASP A 37 4.53 -17.68 -10.63
N GLY A 38 5.16 -16.62 -11.15
CA GLY A 38 4.79 -15.97 -12.41
C GLY A 38 3.73 -14.87 -12.26
N ARG A 39 3.15 -14.66 -11.06
CA ARG A 39 2.24 -13.52 -10.83
C ARG A 39 2.99 -12.20 -10.78
N THR A 40 2.27 -11.10 -11.01
CA THR A 40 2.78 -9.74 -10.84
C THR A 40 1.80 -8.93 -10.00
N LEU A 41 2.29 -8.28 -8.94
CA LEU A 41 1.53 -7.33 -8.13
C LEU A 41 1.92 -5.92 -8.53
N VAL A 42 0.94 -5.05 -8.79
CA VAL A 42 1.20 -3.62 -9.10
C VAL A 42 0.44 -2.74 -8.13
N PHE A 43 1.16 -1.88 -7.42
CA PHE A 43 0.60 -0.95 -6.44
C PHE A 43 0.60 0.48 -6.97
N GLN A 44 -0.49 1.21 -6.70
CA GLN A 44 -0.56 2.65 -6.90
C GLN A 44 0.23 3.40 -5.82
N GLU A 45 0.71 4.60 -6.15
CA GLU A 45 1.46 5.46 -5.23
C GLU A 45 0.75 5.67 -3.90
N ALA A 46 -0.56 5.91 -3.89
CA ALA A 46 -1.32 6.11 -2.66
C ALA A 46 -1.29 4.90 -1.72
N THR A 47 -1.38 3.69 -2.28
CA THR A 47 -1.28 2.43 -1.53
C THR A 47 0.12 2.24 -0.96
N LEU A 48 1.16 2.49 -1.75
CA LEU A 48 2.55 2.42 -1.29
C LEU A 48 2.84 3.44 -0.19
N ALA A 49 2.37 4.67 -0.35
CA ALA A 49 2.53 5.72 0.64
C ALA A 49 1.83 5.33 1.96
N ALA A 50 0.66 4.69 1.89
CA ALA A 50 -0.03 4.18 3.07
C ALA A 50 0.75 3.04 3.75
N LEU A 51 1.24 2.06 2.98
CA LEU A 51 2.08 0.98 3.49
C LEU A 51 3.34 1.51 4.18
N ALA A 52 4.06 2.43 3.52
CA ALA A 52 5.25 3.05 4.07
C ALA A 52 4.97 3.79 5.38
N ARG A 53 3.90 4.58 5.44
CA ARG A 53 3.49 5.27 6.68
C ARG A 53 3.15 4.28 7.80
N ALA A 54 2.39 3.22 7.50
CA ALA A 54 2.03 2.20 8.48
C ALA A 54 3.28 1.50 9.03
N TRP A 55 4.18 1.06 8.15
CA TRP A 55 5.43 0.42 8.51
C TRP A 55 6.31 1.30 9.39
N VAL A 56 6.54 2.55 8.95
CA VAL A 56 7.33 3.52 9.73
C VAL A 56 6.69 3.74 11.10
N THR A 57 5.37 3.93 11.17
CA THR A 57 4.65 4.18 12.42
C THR A 57 4.88 3.09 13.47
N VAL A 58 4.80 1.81 13.08
CA VAL A 58 5.04 0.68 13.98
C VAL A 58 6.53 0.54 14.28
N LYS A 59 7.39 0.67 13.25
CA LYS A 59 8.82 0.42 13.41
C LYS A 59 9.52 1.51 14.24
N SER A 60 9.04 2.75 14.23
CA SER A 60 9.65 3.89 14.91
C SER A 60 9.11 4.15 16.32
N ASP A 61 7.99 3.56 16.71
CA ASP A 61 7.39 3.74 18.03
C ASP A 61 7.49 2.42 18.84
N PRO A 62 8.36 2.34 19.85
CA PRO A 62 8.60 1.10 20.59
C PRO A 62 7.40 0.61 21.41
N LEU A 63 6.39 1.47 21.64
CA LEU A 63 5.17 1.10 22.37
C LEU A 63 4.04 0.69 21.44
N ARG A 64 4.16 0.94 20.13
CA ARG A 64 3.11 0.68 19.15
C ARG A 64 3.29 -0.68 18.47
N GLY A 65 2.47 -1.64 18.85
CA GLY A 65 2.52 -3.00 18.29
C GLY A 65 1.90 -3.16 16.89
N SER A 66 0.96 -2.29 16.50
CA SER A 66 0.29 -2.37 15.20
C SER A 66 -0.35 -1.04 14.80
N VAL A 67 -0.70 -0.93 13.52
CA VAL A 67 -1.59 0.11 12.99
C VAL A 67 -2.44 -0.49 11.88
N ARG A 68 -3.75 -0.21 11.91
CA ARG A 68 -4.68 -0.63 10.87
C ARG A 68 -5.13 0.59 10.07
N LEU A 69 -4.90 0.56 8.77
CA LEU A 69 -5.40 1.58 7.85
C LEU A 69 -6.57 1.01 7.06
N VAL A 70 -7.68 1.73 7.03
CA VAL A 70 -8.91 1.35 6.34
C VAL A 70 -9.21 2.30 5.20
N GLY A 71 -9.81 1.76 4.13
CA GLY A 71 -10.20 2.52 2.96
C GLY A 71 -11.40 3.41 3.27
N ARG A 72 -11.24 4.71 3.02
CA ARG A 72 -12.33 5.69 3.12
C ARG A 72 -12.23 6.72 2.01
N GLN A 73 -13.39 7.19 1.57
CA GLN A 73 -13.48 8.32 0.66
C GLN A 73 -13.36 9.61 1.47
N VAL A 74 -12.47 10.50 1.04
CA VAL A 74 -12.20 11.79 1.66
C VAL A 74 -12.40 12.86 0.60
N GLU A 75 -13.15 13.89 0.95
CA GLU A 75 -13.44 15.02 0.06
C GLU A 75 -12.72 16.29 0.56
N ALA A 76 -12.82 17.36 -0.22
CA ALA A 76 -12.36 18.68 0.22
C ALA A 76 -13.32 19.24 1.29
N PRO A 77 -12.81 20.08 2.24
CA PRO A 77 -11.46 20.63 2.33
C PRO A 77 -10.43 19.74 3.04
N GLU A 78 -10.84 18.59 3.59
CA GLU A 78 -9.96 17.70 4.37
C GLU A 78 -8.87 17.05 3.50
N LEU A 79 -9.17 16.83 2.22
CA LEU A 79 -8.21 16.29 1.25
C LEU A 79 -7.34 17.39 0.63
N LYS A 80 -6.02 17.23 0.75
CA LYS A 80 -5.04 18.10 0.07
C LYS A 80 -5.17 17.99 -1.46
N GLN A 81 -4.96 19.11 -2.14
CA GLN A 81 -4.98 19.15 -3.61
C GLN A 81 -3.98 18.15 -4.21
N GLY A 82 -4.41 17.42 -5.23
CA GLY A 82 -3.58 16.44 -5.95
C GLY A 82 -3.60 15.03 -5.36
N TYR A 83 -4.25 14.81 -4.22
CA TYR A 83 -4.42 13.47 -3.64
C TYR A 83 -5.66 12.77 -4.20
N ALA A 84 -5.62 11.44 -4.24
CA ALA A 84 -6.78 10.63 -4.60
C ALA A 84 -7.88 10.75 -3.53
N ARG A 85 -9.16 10.71 -3.91
CA ARG A 85 -10.28 10.74 -2.95
C ARG A 85 -10.32 9.50 -2.07
N TRP A 86 -9.99 8.34 -2.63
CA TRP A 86 -9.87 7.11 -1.86
C TRP A 86 -8.52 7.08 -1.14
N GLN A 87 -8.55 7.03 0.19
CA GLN A 87 -7.37 7.02 1.03
C GLN A 87 -7.42 5.85 2.02
N LEU A 88 -6.24 5.32 2.36
CA LEU A 88 -6.06 4.42 3.49
C LEU A 88 -5.59 5.24 4.70
N LEU A 89 -6.39 5.27 5.74
CA LEU A 89 -6.19 6.10 6.92
C LEU A 89 -6.46 5.30 8.21
N PRO A 90 -5.92 5.70 9.38
CA PRO A 90 -6.07 4.93 10.62
C PRO A 90 -7.52 4.62 10.95
N GLU A 91 -7.80 3.39 11.37
CA GLU A 91 -9.05 3.05 12.05
C GLU A 91 -9.06 3.75 13.41
N GLU A 92 -10.17 4.40 13.76
CA GLU A 92 -10.38 5.07 15.05
C GLU A 92 -10.79 4.08 16.14
#